data_AF-A0A3L8BYZ1-F1
#
_entry.id   AF-A0A3L8BYZ1-F1
#
_cell.length_a   1.000
_cell.length_b   1.000
_cell.length_c   1.000
_cell.angle_alpha   90.00
_cell.angle_beta   90.00
_cell.angle_gamma   90.00
#
_symmetry.space_group_name_H-M   'P 1'
#
loop_
_entity.id
_entity.type
_entity.pdbx_description
1 polymer ?
#
loop_
_entity_poly.entity_id
_entity_poly.type
_entity_poly.pdbx_seq_one_letter_code
_entity_poly.pdbx_strand_id
1 'polypeptide(L)'
;MTPEKEKELAAQMRLVARQYCDGAFNKIEYRRRRREILVQCVDQDVSPNEPPPIPAAEAAPPPSVAKASLQQRDWAPYLMVGVTLVVLGVMGFLLLSMA
;
A
#
# COMPACT_ATOMS: atom_id res chain seq x y z
N MET A 1 12.86 -9.13 26.30
CA MET A 1 11.68 -8.26 26.41
C MET A 1 11.30 -8.13 27.89
N THR A 2 11.01 -6.92 28.40
CA THR A 2 10.54 -6.71 29.79
C THR A 2 9.02 -6.57 29.83
N PRO A 3 8.34 -6.99 30.92
CA PRO A 3 6.87 -6.94 31.00
C PRO A 3 6.28 -5.52 30.95
N GLU A 4 7.06 -4.51 31.33
CA GLU A 4 6.66 -3.10 31.21
C GLU A 4 6.67 -2.63 29.75
N LYS A 5 7.73 -2.98 29.01
CA LYS A 5 7.86 -2.67 27.58
C LYS A 5 6.77 -3.32 26.74
N GLU A 6 6.34 -4.54 27.10
CA GLU A 6 5.21 -5.21 26.44
C GLU A 6 3.89 -4.45 26.62
N LYS A 7 3.61 -3.96 27.83
CA LYS A 7 2.40 -3.18 28.11
C LYS A 7 2.37 -1.88 27.31
N GLU A 8 3.51 -1.21 27.23
CA GLU A 8 3.67 0.03 26.44
C GLU A 8 3.45 -0.22 24.95
N LEU A 9 4.10 -1.24 24.38
CA LEU A 9 3.96 -1.58 22.96
C LEU A 9 2.54 -2.04 22.61
N ALA A 10 1.89 -2.79 23.50
CA ALA A 10 0.49 -3.17 23.34
C ALA A 10 -0.45 -1.96 23.38
N ALA A 11 -0.17 -0.95 24.22
CA ALA A 11 -0.93 0.30 24.23
C ALA A 11 -0.73 1.10 22.93
N GLN A 12 0.51 1.22 22.46
CA GLN A 12 0.82 1.89 21.19
C GLN A 12 0.14 1.23 20.00
N MET A 13 0.12 -0.10 19.95
CA MET A 13 -0.54 -0.85 18.88
C MET A 13 -2.05 -0.54 18.82
N ARG A 14 -2.71 -0.43 19.97
CA ARG A 14 -4.14 -0.06 20.05
C ARG A 14 -4.37 1.38 19.60
N LEU A 15 -3.49 2.31 19.97
CA LEU A 15 -3.58 3.70 19.54
C LEU A 15 -3.45 3.84 18.02
N VAL A 16 -2.49 3.16 17.40
CA VAL A 16 -2.30 3.19 15.94
C VAL A 16 -3.51 2.59 15.21
N ALA A 17 -4.11 1.52 15.73
CA ALA A 17 -5.34 0.97 15.17
C ALA A 17 -6.51 1.96 15.27
N ARG A 18 -6.68 2.64 16.41
CA ARG A 18 -7.73 3.65 16.60
C ARG A 18 -7.56 4.84 15.66
N GLN A 19 -6.35 5.39 15.58
CA GLN A 19 -6.06 6.50 14.68
C GLN A 19 -6.28 6.16 13.20
N TYR A 20 -6.08 4.90 12.80
CA TYR A 20 -6.45 4.43 11.47
C TYR A 20 -7.97 4.43 11.25
N CYS A 21 -8.73 3.93 12.22
CA CYS A 21 -10.20 3.97 12.19
C CYS A 21 -10.75 5.41 12.17
N ASP A 22 -10.07 6.32 12.87
CA ASP A 22 -10.40 7.74 12.91
C ASP A 22 -9.96 8.50 11.63
N GLY A 23 -9.28 7.81 10.70
CA GLY A 23 -8.87 8.38 9.41
C GLY A 23 -7.66 9.31 9.47
N ALA A 24 -6.89 9.30 10.57
CA ALA A 24 -5.72 10.18 10.74
C ALA A 24 -4.57 9.89 9.76
N PHE A 25 -4.57 8.73 9.10
CA PHE A 25 -3.57 8.36 8.10
C PHE A 25 -4.05 7.26 7.14
N ASN A 26 -3.36 7.17 5.99
CA ASN A 26 -3.64 6.20 4.95
C ASN A 26 -3.18 4.77 5.31
N LYS A 27 -3.74 3.76 4.62
CA LYS A 27 -3.45 2.34 4.81
C LYS A 27 -1.96 1.98 4.75
N ILE A 28 -1.18 2.66 3.90
CA ILE A 28 0.27 2.43 3.76
C ILE A 28 1.00 2.86 5.04
N GLU A 29 0.65 4.01 5.60
CA GLU A 29 1.26 4.51 6.84
C GLU A 29 0.87 3.64 8.04
N TYR A 30 -0.38 3.19 8.11
CA TYR A 30 -0.82 2.22 9.11
C TYR A 30 0.04 0.94 9.06
N ARG A 31 0.26 0.38 7.86
CA ARG A 31 1.09 -0.82 7.69
C ARG A 31 2.54 -0.58 8.12
N ARG A 32 3.10 0.58 7.81
CA ARG A 32 4.46 0.96 8.20
C ARG A 32 4.59 1.07 9.73
N ARG A 33 3.75 1.87 10.38
CA ARG A 33 3.78 2.08 11.84
C ARG A 33 3.53 0.78 12.60
N ARG A 34 2.59 -0.05 12.12
CA ARG A 34 2.34 -1.38 12.68
C ARG A 34 3.59 -2.27 12.60
N ARG A 35 4.32 -2.25 11.48
CA ARG A 35 5.57 -3.02 11.33
C ARG A 35 6.65 -2.50 12.27
N GLU A 36 6.81 -1.18 12.42
CA GLU A 36 7.77 -0.58 13.34
C GLU A 36 7.54 -1.01 14.79
N ILE A 37 6.29 -1.02 15.27
CA ILE A 37 5.93 -1.50 16.61
C ILE A 37 6.22 -3.01 16.75
N LEU A 38 5.87 -3.81 15.74
CA LEU A 38 6.11 -5.27 15.77
C LEU A 38 7.60 -5.62 15.78
N VAL A 39 8.44 -4.86 15.09
CA VAL A 39 9.91 -5.04 15.12
C VAL A 39 10.44 -4.77 16.52
N GLN A 40 9.87 -3.82 17.27
CA GLN A 40 10.26 -3.55 18.66
C GLN A 40 9.85 -4.65 19.64
N CYS A 41 8.87 -5.49 19.25
CA CYS A 41 8.43 -6.65 20.04
C CYS A 41 9.32 -7.88 19.85
N VAL A 42 10.07 -7.95 18.76
CA VAL A 42 10.96 -9.07 18.46
C VAL A 42 12.36 -8.63 18.89
N ASP A 43 12.85 -9.17 20.01
CA ASP A 43 14.30 -9.12 20.29
C ASP A 43 15.03 -9.70 19.06
N GLN A 44 16.14 -9.07 18.66
CA GLN A 44 16.82 -9.10 17.35
C GLN A 44 17.20 -10.48 16.73
N ASP A 45 16.63 -11.60 17.17
CA ASP A 45 17.02 -12.96 16.79
C ASP A 45 16.14 -13.59 15.69
N VAL A 46 15.19 -12.85 15.12
CA VAL A 46 14.54 -13.27 13.87
C VAL A 46 15.25 -12.56 12.72
N SER A 47 16.34 -13.17 12.26
CA SER A 47 16.87 -12.97 10.91
C SER A 47 15.68 -12.86 9.94
N PRO A 48 15.65 -11.88 9.02
CA PRO A 48 14.56 -11.76 8.06
C PRO A 48 14.41 -13.11 7.39
N ASN A 49 13.28 -13.77 7.61
CA ASN A 49 13.01 -15.08 7.04
C ASN A 49 13.24 -14.95 5.53
N GLU A 50 14.33 -15.55 5.08
CA GLU A 50 14.76 -15.56 3.70
C GLU A 50 13.56 -16.05 2.88
N PRO A 51 13.12 -15.32 1.84
CA PRO A 51 12.04 -15.82 0.99
C PRO A 51 12.42 -17.23 0.52
N PRO A 52 11.50 -18.22 0.59
CA PRO A 52 11.84 -19.61 0.26
C PRO A 52 12.50 -19.68 -1.12
N PRO A 53 13.53 -20.52 -1.30
CA PRO A 53 14.37 -20.51 -2.49
C PRO A 53 13.51 -20.75 -3.72
N ILE A 54 13.44 -19.73 -4.57
CA ILE A 54 12.95 -19.87 -5.94
C ILE A 54 13.90 -20.85 -6.63
N PRO A 55 13.42 -21.98 -7.18
CA PRO A 55 14.30 -22.99 -7.77
C PRO A 55 15.14 -22.35 -8.88
N ALA A 56 16.44 -22.63 -8.80
CA ALA A 56 17.49 -22.12 -9.67
C ALA A 56 17.14 -22.29 -11.15
N ALA A 57 17.00 -21.17 -11.84
CA ALA A 57 17.15 -21.09 -13.29
C ALA A 57 18.11 -19.94 -13.59
N GLU A 58 19.38 -20.35 -13.71
CA GLU A 58 20.43 -19.83 -14.59
C GLU A 58 20.75 -18.33 -14.68
N ALA A 59 22.05 -18.09 -14.46
CA ALA A 59 22.92 -17.07 -15.07
C ALA A 59 22.76 -15.60 -14.62
N ALA A 60 23.77 -15.15 -13.85
CA ALA A 60 24.11 -13.74 -13.67
C ALA A 60 24.57 -13.10 -15.01
N PRO A 61 24.40 -11.77 -15.22
CA PRO A 61 25.33 -10.78 -14.64
C PRO A 61 24.63 -9.46 -14.17
N PRO A 62 25.35 -8.37 -13.83
CA PRO A 62 25.52 -7.74 -12.51
C PRO A 62 24.49 -6.62 -12.18
N PRO A 63 24.56 -5.89 -11.03
CA PRO A 63 23.39 -5.38 -10.30
C PRO A 63 22.78 -4.14 -10.96
N SER A 64 21.75 -4.34 -11.78
CA SER A 64 20.86 -3.26 -12.18
C SER A 64 19.73 -3.12 -11.17
N VAL A 65 19.89 -2.14 -10.28
CA VAL A 65 18.85 -1.32 -9.63
C VAL A 65 17.41 -1.82 -9.84
N ALA A 66 17.00 -2.90 -9.16
CA ALA A 66 15.63 -3.37 -9.20
C ALA A 66 14.76 -2.61 -8.20
N LYS A 67 14.66 -1.28 -8.37
CA LYS A 67 13.49 -0.53 -7.92
C LYS A 67 12.38 -0.77 -8.94
N ALA A 68 11.73 -1.92 -8.85
CA ALA A 68 10.49 -2.17 -9.58
C ALA A 68 9.37 -2.41 -8.58
N SER A 69 9.01 -1.36 -7.83
CA SER A 69 7.63 -1.24 -7.41
C SER A 69 6.82 -1.16 -8.71
N LEU A 70 6.18 -2.26 -9.10
CA LEU A 70 5.06 -2.20 -10.05
C LEU A 70 3.97 -1.39 -9.36
N GLN A 71 4.13 -0.07 -9.48
CA GLN A 71 3.19 0.96 -9.12
C GLN A 71 1.96 0.63 -9.94
N GLN A 72 0.96 0.02 -9.31
CA GLN A 72 -0.36 -0.19 -9.88
C GLN A 72 -0.81 1.18 -10.40
N ARG A 73 -0.70 1.38 -11.71
CA ARG A 73 -1.05 2.63 -12.37
C ARG A 73 -2.55 2.75 -12.21
N ASP A 74 -2.99 3.70 -11.41
CA ASP A 74 -4.42 3.91 -11.20
C ASP A 74 -5.00 4.53 -12.49
N TRP A 75 -5.74 3.73 -13.25
CA TRP A 75 -6.40 4.14 -14.50
C TRP A 75 -7.78 4.75 -14.26
N ALA A 76 -8.28 4.69 -13.01
CA ALA A 76 -9.57 5.24 -12.62
C ALA A 76 -9.79 6.69 -13.08
N PRO A 77 -8.85 7.65 -12.93
CA PRO A 77 -9.10 9.03 -13.35
C PRO A 77 -9.27 9.16 -14.87
N TYR A 78 -8.53 8.39 -15.67
CA TYR A 78 -8.65 8.43 -17.14
C TYR A 78 -9.96 7.85 -17.63
N LEU A 79 -10.42 6.76 -17.02
CA LEU A 79 -11.74 6.18 -17.32
C LEU A 79 -12.86 7.14 -16.95
N MET A 80 -12.75 7.82 -15.80
CA MET A 80 -13.75 8.78 -15.35
C MET A 80 -13.88 9.95 -16.32
N VAL A 81 -12.75 10.52 -16.78
CA VAL A 81 -12.75 11.57 -17.81
C VAL A 81 -13.35 11.07 -19.12
N GLY A 82 -12.96 9.89 -19.59
CA GLY A 82 -13.51 9.29 -20.81
C GLY A 82 -15.03 9.18 -20.78
N VAL A 83 -15.58 8.67 -19.67
CA VAL A 83 -17.04 8.55 -19.48
C VAL A 83 -17.71 9.92 -19.50
N THR A 84 -17.15 10.92 -18.81
CA THR A 84 -17.74 12.26 -18.80
C THR A 84 -17.80 12.90 -20.18
N LEU A 85 -16.76 12.73 -21.02
CA LEU A 85 -16.76 13.23 -22.39
C LEU A 85 -17.81 12.54 -23.26
N VAL A 86 -17.98 11.23 -23.12
CA VAL A 86 -19.02 10.49 -23.85
C VAL A 86 -20.41 10.99 -23.46
N VAL A 87 -20.68 11.15 -22.16
CA VAL A 87 -21.98 11.66 -21.68
C VAL A 87 -22.25 13.08 -22.19
N LEU A 88 -21.26 13.98 -22.14
CA LEU A 88 -21.40 15.32 -22.69
C LEU A 88 -21.62 15.31 -24.21
N GLY A 89 -20.92 14.43 -24.93
CA GLY A 89 -21.10 14.25 -26.37
C GLY A 89 -22.50 13.76 -26.73
N VAL A 90 -23.01 12.75 -26.01
CA VAL A 90 -24.39 12.24 -26.19
C VAL A 90 -25.41 13.32 -25.84
N MET A 91 -25.24 14.02 -24.72
CA MET A 91 -26.13 15.11 -24.33
C MET A 91 -26.13 16.24 -25.37
N GLY A 92 -24.96 16.65 -25.85
CA GLY A 92 -24.83 17.66 -26.91
C GLY A 92 -25.46 17.20 -28.22
N PHE A 93 -25.26 15.94 -28.61
CA PHE A 93 -25.90 15.36 -29.79
C PHE A 93 -27.42 15.31 -29.67
N LEU A 94 -27.94 14.88 -28.51
CA LEU A 94 -29.38 14.87 -28.24
C LEU A 94 -29.95 16.28 -28.33
N LEU A 95 -29.31 17.27 -27.70
CA LEU A 95 -29.73 18.67 -27.79
C LEU A 95 -29.71 19.20 -29.22
N LEU A 96 -28.69 18.86 -30.03
CA LEU A 96 -28.65 19.25 -31.44
C LEU A 96 -29.71 18.54 -32.28
N SER A 97 -30.02 17.29 -31.97
CA SER A 97 -31.01 16.50 -32.71
C SER A 97 -32.46 16.87 -32.39
N MET A 98 -32.70 17.51 -31.23
CA MET A 98 -34.01 18.02 -30.82
C MET A 98 -34.18 19.53 -31.09
N ALA A 99 -33.13 20.21 -31.54
CA ALA A 99 -33.15 21.59 -32.02
C ALA A 99 -33.45 21.62 -33.53
#